data_AF-A0A142V899-F1
#
_entry.id   AF-A0A142V899-F1
#
_cell.length_a   1.000
_cell.length_b   1.000
_cell.length_c   1.000
_cell.angle_alpha   90.00
_cell.angle_beta   90.00
_cell.angle_gamma   90.00
#
_symmetry.space_group_name_H-M   'P 1'
#
loop_
_entity.id
_entity.type
_entity.pdbx_description
1 polymer ?
#
loop_
_entity_poly.entity_id
_entity_poly.type
_entity_poly.pdbx_seq_one_letter_code
_entity_poly.pdbx_strand_id
1 'polypeptide(L)'
;MPKIGPIEIIIIIILIMIPVGLIWGLIYLFNKLNKKKITGRNMPLDIIEINKGVQYCTRCGQKLEANIQFCPVCGTEKLHAPKIP
;
A
#
# COMPACT_ATOMS: atom_id res chain seq x y z
N MET A 1 10.11 58.87 -3.62
CA MET A 1 9.35 57.94 -2.76
C MET A 1 8.05 57.63 -3.50
N PRO A 2 7.90 56.46 -4.13
CA PRO A 2 6.68 56.15 -4.87
C PRO A 2 5.51 56.12 -3.87
N LYS A 3 4.53 57.00 -4.08
CA LYS A 3 3.29 57.01 -3.30
C LYS A 3 2.35 55.99 -3.95
N ILE A 4 2.47 54.74 -3.54
CA ILE A 4 1.51 53.70 -3.93
C ILE A 4 0.16 54.05 -3.29
N GLY A 5 -0.79 54.43 -4.14
CA GLY A 5 -2.16 54.74 -3.73
C GLY A 5 -2.97 53.48 -3.46
N PRO A 6 -4.11 53.57 -2.75
CA PRO A 6 -4.94 52.42 -2.40
C PRO A 6 -5.42 51.63 -3.63
N ILE A 7 -5.64 52.30 -4.76
CA ILE A 7 -6.05 51.67 -6.02
C ILE A 7 -4.94 50.81 -6.61
N GLU A 8 -3.68 51.27 -6.57
CA GLU A 8 -2.55 50.51 -7.09
C GLU A 8 -2.25 49.26 -6.25
N ILE A 9 -2.47 49.34 -4.93
CA ILE A 9 -2.37 48.18 -4.03
C ILE A 9 -3.37 47.10 -4.42
N ILE A 10 -4.63 47.49 -4.69
CA ILE A 10 -5.69 46.54 -5.08
C ILE A 10 -5.33 45.85 -6.39
N ILE A 11 -4.83 46.61 -7.37
CA ILE A 11 -4.40 46.05 -8.67
C ILE A 11 -3.29 45.02 -8.47
N ILE A 12 -2.28 45.33 -7.65
CA ILE A 12 -1.17 44.41 -7.36
C ILE A 12 -1.68 43.13 -6.68
N ILE A 13 -2.61 43.25 -5.72
CA ILE A 13 -3.19 42.08 -5.04
C ILE A 13 -3.93 41.17 -6.04
N ILE A 14 -4.75 41.73 -6.91
CA ILE A 14 -5.48 40.97 -7.94
C ILE A 14 -4.50 40.29 -8.89
N LEU A 15 -3.45 41.01 -9.32
CA LEU A 15 -2.41 40.49 -10.19
C LEU A 15 -1.57 39.37 -9.55
N ILE A 16 -1.53 39.27 -8.22
CA ILE A 16 -0.84 38.19 -7.49
C ILE A 16 -1.79 37.02 -7.19
N MET A 17 -3.05 37.28 -6.90
CA MET A 17 -4.04 36.22 -6.60
C MET A 17 -4.30 35.29 -7.79
N ILE A 18 -4.35 35.85 -9.00
CA ILE A 18 -4.55 35.09 -10.25
C ILE A 18 -3.41 34.07 -10.48
N PRO A 19 -2.12 34.46 -10.52
CA PRO A 19 -1.03 33.52 -10.72
C PRO A 19 -0.89 32.54 -9.55
N VAL A 20 -1.14 32.95 -8.31
CA VAL A 20 -1.11 32.02 -7.16
C VAL A 20 -2.16 30.91 -7.33
N GLY A 21 -3.38 31.25 -7.77
CA GLY A 21 -4.43 30.27 -8.05
C GLY A 21 -4.08 29.34 -9.20
N LEU A 22 -3.53 29.88 -10.30
CA LEU A 22 -3.08 29.08 -11.44
C LEU A 22 -1.93 28.15 -11.09
N ILE A 23 -0.92 28.65 -10.37
CA ILE A 23 0.25 27.87 -9.92
C ILE A 23 -0.21 26.74 -8.99
N TRP A 24 -1.06 27.04 -8.00
CA TRP A 24 -1.59 26.02 -7.09
C TRP A 24 -2.45 24.98 -7.81
N GLY A 25 -3.29 25.40 -8.75
CA GLY A 25 -4.11 24.53 -9.59
C GLY A 25 -3.27 23.58 -10.45
N LEU A 26 -2.20 24.09 -11.07
CA LEU A 26 -1.25 23.29 -11.84
C LEU A 26 -0.48 22.30 -10.96
N ILE A 27 -0.01 22.72 -9.78
CA ILE A 27 0.64 21.84 -8.79
C ILE A 27 -0.32 20.74 -8.33
N TYR A 28 -1.57 21.08 -8.02
CA TYR A 28 -2.60 20.13 -7.62
C TYR A 28 -2.91 19.13 -8.74
N LEU A 29 -3.05 19.59 -9.98
CA LEU A 29 -3.28 18.74 -11.14
C LEU A 29 -2.10 17.81 -11.41
N PHE A 30 -0.86 18.30 -11.29
CA PHE A 30 0.35 17.50 -11.42
C PHE A 30 0.44 16.43 -10.33
N ASN A 31 0.16 16.78 -9.06
CA ASN A 31 0.07 15.84 -7.95
C ASN A 31 -1.02 14.78 -8.18
N LYS A 32 -2.14 15.16 -8.80
CA LYS A 32 -3.23 14.24 -9.17
C LYS A 32 -2.82 13.24 -10.25
N LEU A 33 -1.98 13.66 -11.21
CA LEU A 33 -1.43 12.77 -12.24
C LEU A 33 -0.34 11.84 -11.69
N ASN A 34 0.51 12.32 -10.77
CA ASN A 34 1.52 11.48 -10.08
C ASN A 34 0.90 10.40 -9.17
N LYS A 35 -0.26 10.66 -8.55
CA LYS A 35 -0.99 9.63 -7.76
C LYS A 35 -1.37 8.39 -8.57
N LYS A 36 -1.57 8.52 -9.89
CA LYS A 36 -2.01 7.40 -10.74
C LYS A 36 -0.92 6.35 -10.98
N LYS A 37 0.38 6.69 -10.81
CA LYS A 37 1.49 5.77 -11.11
C LYS A 37 2.14 5.12 -9.88
N ILE A 38 1.96 5.70 -8.69
CA ILE A 38 2.51 5.17 -7.43
C ILE A 38 1.50 4.32 -6.64
N THR A 39 0.25 4.26 -7.13
CA THR A 39 -0.71 3.22 -6.70
C THR A 39 -0.72 2.10 -7.73
N GLY A 40 0.49 1.68 -8.13
CA GLY A 40 0.73 0.26 -8.28
C GLY A 40 0.42 -0.34 -6.92
N ARG A 41 -0.84 -0.71 -6.71
CA ARG A 41 -1.12 -1.83 -5.83
C ARG A 41 -0.11 -2.88 -6.27
N ASN A 42 0.84 -3.16 -5.41
CA ASN A 42 1.05 -4.53 -4.99
C ASN A 42 -0.29 -5.25 -5.06
N MET A 43 -0.61 -5.77 -6.24
CA MET A 43 -1.31 -7.01 -6.35
C MET A 43 -0.58 -7.89 -5.33
N PRO A 44 -1.19 -8.30 -4.20
CA PRO A 44 -0.81 -9.59 -3.69
C PRO A 44 -1.18 -10.48 -4.87
N LEU A 45 -0.17 -10.81 -5.69
CA LEU A 45 -0.23 -12.02 -6.45
C LEU A 45 -0.64 -13.04 -5.38
N ASP A 46 -1.80 -13.64 -5.55
CA ASP A 46 -2.26 -14.75 -4.75
C ASP A 46 -1.37 -15.96 -5.07
N ILE A 47 -0.05 -15.81 -4.97
CA ILE A 47 0.85 -16.88 -4.60
C ILE A 47 0.66 -17.18 -3.12
N ILE A 48 -0.56 -17.55 -2.78
CA ILE A 48 -0.72 -18.76 -1.99
C ILE A 48 0.13 -19.82 -2.75
N GLU A 49 1.03 -20.50 -2.05
CA GLU A 49 1.62 -21.80 -2.43
C GLU A 49 3.01 -21.92 -3.11
N ILE A 50 3.73 -20.91 -3.62
CA ILE A 50 5.00 -21.24 -4.35
C ILE A 50 6.24 -21.42 -3.44
N ASN A 51 6.10 -21.17 -2.14
CA ASN A 51 7.09 -21.61 -1.13
C ASN A 51 6.41 -22.27 0.08
N LYS A 52 5.34 -23.00 -0.18
CA LYS A 52 4.92 -24.05 0.75
C LYS A 52 5.75 -25.27 0.40
N GLY A 53 6.99 -25.28 0.86
CA GLY A 53 7.88 -26.42 0.73
C GLY A 53 7.11 -27.69 1.04
N VAL A 54 7.23 -28.70 0.17
CA VAL A 54 6.59 -29.99 0.39
C VAL A 54 7.01 -30.48 1.78
N GLN A 55 6.06 -30.54 2.70
CA GLN A 55 6.32 -31.06 4.03
C GLN A 55 5.92 -32.53 4.05
N TYR A 56 6.67 -33.36 4.75
CA TYR A 56 6.29 -34.75 4.96
C TYR A 56 5.83 -34.93 6.41
N CYS A 57 4.87 -35.81 6.64
CA CYS A 57 4.50 -36.19 7.99
C CYS A 57 5.71 -36.83 8.68
N THR A 58 6.13 -36.30 9.82
CA THR A 58 7.22 -36.88 10.62
C THR A 58 6.88 -38.28 11.14
N ARG A 59 5.60 -38.63 11.23
CA ARG A 59 5.15 -39.93 11.72
C ARG A 59 4.94 -40.99 10.63
N CYS A 60 4.26 -40.64 9.54
CA CYS A 60 3.90 -41.60 8.49
C CYS A 60 4.56 -41.34 7.13
N GLY A 61 5.35 -40.28 6.99
CA GLY A 61 6.01 -39.93 5.73
C GLY A 61 5.07 -39.44 4.63
N GLN A 62 3.78 -39.28 4.90
CA GLN A 62 2.83 -38.80 3.89
C GLN A 62 3.20 -37.39 3.42
N LYS A 63 3.03 -37.11 2.13
CA LYS A 63 3.21 -35.77 1.56
C LYS A 63 2.08 -34.86 2.03
N LEU A 64 2.44 -33.74 2.67
CA LEU A 64 1.52 -32.82 3.29
C LEU A 64 1.66 -31.44 2.65
N GLU A 65 0.54 -30.85 2.26
CA GLU A 65 0.47 -29.44 1.85
C GLU A 65 0.86 -28.55 3.04
N ALA A 66 1.53 -27.42 2.79
CA ALA A 66 2.18 -26.69 3.89
C ALA A 66 1.24 -25.83 4.74
N ASN A 67 -0.09 -26.03 4.65
CA ASN A 67 -1.07 -25.34 5.51
C ASN A 67 -2.04 -26.29 6.22
N ILE A 68 -1.73 -27.57 6.28
CA ILE A 68 -2.55 -28.52 7.06
C ILE A 68 -2.06 -28.55 8.52
N GLN A 69 -2.99 -28.40 9.44
CA GLN A 69 -2.74 -28.44 10.90
C GLN A 69 -2.52 -29.88 11.40
N PHE A 70 -3.19 -30.85 10.75
CA PHE A 70 -3.15 -32.26 11.09
C PHE A 70 -2.90 -33.11 9.85
N CYS A 71 -2.24 -34.26 10.01
CA CYS A 71 -2.07 -35.22 8.93
C CYS A 71 -3.39 -35.99 8.67
N PRO A 72 -3.97 -35.95 7.47
CA PRO A 72 -5.26 -36.60 7.16
C PRO A 72 -5.18 -38.13 7.17
N VAL A 73 -3.97 -38.70 7.08
CA VAL A 73 -3.78 -40.15 7.05
C VAL A 73 -3.60 -40.73 8.45
N CYS A 74 -3.00 -39.97 9.36
CA CYS A 74 -2.50 -40.51 10.62
C CYS A 74 -2.91 -39.71 11.86
N GLY A 75 -3.54 -38.54 11.67
CA GLY A 75 -4.06 -37.66 12.72
C GLY A 75 -3.00 -36.85 13.48
N THR A 76 -1.72 -36.96 13.12
CA THR A 76 -0.63 -36.28 13.85
C THR A 76 -0.61 -34.79 13.51
N GLU A 77 -0.61 -33.93 14.52
CA GLU A 77 -0.58 -32.47 14.41
C GLU A 77 0.83 -31.95 14.05
N LYS A 78 0.90 -30.93 13.19
CA LYS A 78 2.19 -30.36 12.73
C LYS A 78 2.81 -29.36 13.70
N LEU A 79 2.03 -28.76 14.60
CA LEU A 79 2.52 -27.88 15.66
C LEU A 79 1.63 -28.08 16.90
N HIS A 80 2.22 -28.52 18.01
CA HIS A 80 1.55 -28.43 19.32
C HIS A 80 1.36 -26.93 19.63
N ALA A 81 0.12 -26.46 19.75
CA ALA A 81 -0.14 -25.25 20.53
C ALA A 81 0.23 -25.56 22.00
N PRO A 82 0.83 -24.62 22.75
CA PRO A 82 1.21 -24.88 24.14
C PRO A 82 -0.02 -25.31 24.94
N LYS A 83 0.02 -26.53 25.48
CA LYS A 83 -0.98 -27.01 26.44
C LYS A 83 -0.75 -26.21 27.73
N ILE A 84 -1.58 -25.21 27.97
CA ILE A 84 -1.61 -24.51 29.26
C ILE A 84 -2.31 -25.47 30.23
N PRO A 85 -1.65 -25.88 31.33
CA PRO A 85 -2.20 -26.83 32.30
C PRO A 85 -3.39 -26.26 33.09
#